data_AF-A0A838LC00-F1
#
_entry.id   AF-A0A838LC00-F1
#
_cell.length_a   1.000
_cell.length_b   1.000
_cell.length_c   1.000
_cell.angle_alpha   90.00
_cell.angle_beta   90.00
_cell.angle_gamma   90.00
#
_symmetry.space_group_name_H-M   'P 1'
#
loop_
_entity.id
_entity.type
_entity.pdbx_description
1 polymer ?
#
loop_
_entity_poly.entity_id
_entity_poly.type
_entity_poly.pdbx_seq_one_letter_code
_entity_poly.pdbx_strand_id
1 'polypeptide(L)' 'MTGQVSLLACQETVARVATTDRRATADAVLDVAVKDAMRLVRQGQPGLAEFRLARAARAAARILGAGERGGAR' A
#
# COMPACT_ATOMS: atom_id res chain seq x y z
N MET A 1 7.25 -39.33 -0.27
CA MET A 1 7.89 -38.02 -0.53
C MET A 1 6.98 -37.05 -1.32
N THR A 2 5.65 -37.16 -1.24
CA THR A 2 4.71 -36.36 -2.07
C THR A 2 3.90 -35.31 -1.31
N GLY A 3 3.85 -35.36 0.03
CA GLY A 3 3.08 -34.40 0.84
C GLY A 3 3.76 -33.03 1.03
N GLN A 4 5.10 -32.97 1.02
CA GLN A 4 5.84 -31.71 1.26
C GLN A 4 5.82 -30.76 0.04
N VAL A 5 5.84 -31.30 -1.18
CA VAL A 5 5.85 -30.47 -2.41
C VAL A 5 4.51 -29.75 -2.61
N SER A 6 3.38 -30.39 -2.24
CA SER A 6 2.06 -29.79 -2.36
C SER A 6 1.82 -28.64 -1.38
N LEU A 7 2.35 -28.74 -0.16
CA LEU A 7 2.19 -27.70 0.87
C LEU A 7 2.97 -26.42 0.51
N LEU A 8 4.18 -26.57 -0.03
CA LEU A 8 5.04 -25.45 -0.45
C LEU A 8 4.38 -24.64 -1.58
N ALA A 9 3.82 -25.31 -2.60
CA ALA A 9 3.12 -24.64 -3.69
C ALA A 9 1.88 -23.87 -3.23
N CYS A 10 1.14 -24.41 -2.24
CA CYS A 10 0.03 -23.70 -1.61
C CYS A 10 0.50 -22.44 -0.87
N GLN A 11 1.59 -22.51 -0.10
CA GLN A 11 2.14 -21.36 0.63
C GLN A 11 2.60 -20.24 -0.31
N GLU A 12 3.26 -20.57 -1.42
CA GLU A 12 3.67 -19.59 -2.43
C GLU A 12 2.46 -18.91 -3.08
N THR A 13 1.42 -19.68 -3.39
CA THR A 13 0.18 -19.15 -3.97
C THR A 13 -0.51 -18.20 -3.01
N VAL A 14 -0.67 -18.58 -1.74
CA VAL A 14 -1.25 -17.74 -0.69
C VAL A 14 -0.43 -16.47 -0.49
N ALA A 15 0.90 -16.58 -0.44
CA ALA A 15 1.79 -15.43 -0.32
C ALA A 15 1.64 -14.46 -1.50
N ARG A 16 1.57 -14.99 -2.74
CA ARG A 16 1.33 -14.18 -3.95
C ARG A 16 -0.01 -13.46 -3.89
N VAL A 17 -1.11 -14.16 -3.59
CA VAL A 17 -2.45 -13.56 -3.46
C VAL A 17 -2.44 -12.47 -2.39
N ALA A 18 -1.90 -12.75 -1.20
CA ALA A 18 -1.79 -11.77 -0.13
C ALA A 18 -0.94 -10.54 -0.50
N THR A 19 0.07 -10.69 -1.38
CA THR A 19 0.82 -9.53 -1.89
C THR A 19 0.03 -8.72 -2.92
N THR A 20 -0.74 -9.39 -3.79
CA THR A 20 -1.61 -8.74 -4.77
C THR A 20 -2.71 -7.94 -4.08
N ASP A 21 -3.35 -8.50 -3.06
CA ASP A 21 -4.40 -7.83 -2.29
C ASP A 21 -3.87 -6.60 -1.56
N ARG A 22 -2.66 -6.71 -0.99
CA ARG A 22 -1.97 -5.56 -0.36
C ARG A 22 -1.66 -4.46 -1.37
N ARG A 23 -1.18 -4.79 -2.57
CA ARG A 23 -0.93 -3.80 -3.63
C ARG A 23 -2.22 -3.11 -4.07
N ALA A 24 -3.26 -3.88 -4.40
CA ALA A 24 -4.55 -3.32 -4.79
C ALA A 24 -5.14 -2.40 -3.73
N THR A 25 -5.00 -2.76 -2.45
CA THR A 25 -5.44 -1.92 -1.33
C THR A 25 -4.63 -0.62 -1.22
N ALA A 26 -3.31 -0.69 -1.38
CA ALA A 26 -2.44 0.48 -1.36
C ALA A 26 -2.75 1.44 -2.51
N ASP A 27 -2.97 0.91 -3.71
CA ASP A 27 -3.33 1.69 -4.89
C ASP A 27 -4.68 2.39 -4.71
N ALA A 28 -5.70 1.69 -4.21
CA ALA A 28 -7.00 2.27 -3.93
C ALA A 28 -6.94 3.46 -2.94
N VAL A 29 -6.09 3.36 -1.90
CA VAL A 29 -5.85 4.44 -0.94
C VAL A 29 -5.21 5.65 -1.62
N LEU A 30 -4.21 5.43 -2.46
CA LEU A 30 -3.53 6.50 -3.20
C LEU A 30 -4.47 7.19 -4.20
N ASP A 31 -5.30 6.43 -4.90
CA ASP A 31 -6.23 6.94 -5.91
C ASP A 31 -7.24 7.92 -5.32
N VAL A 32 -7.81 7.57 -4.15
CA VAL A 32 -8.71 8.48 -3.42
C VAL A 32 -7.97 9.74 -2.99
N ALA A 33 -6.76 9.60 -2.45
CA ALA A 33 -5.96 10.73 -1.99
C ALA A 33 -5.57 11.69 -3.13
N VAL A 34 -5.26 11.16 -4.32
CA VAL A 34 -4.95 11.97 -5.51
C VAL A 34 -6.18 12.75 -5.97
N LYS A 35 -7.36 12.11 -6.03
CA LYS A 35 -8.62 12.80 -6.38
C LYS A 35 -8.94 13.93 -5.40
N ASP A 36 -8.76 13.68 -4.10
CA ASP A 36 -8.93 14.70 -3.06
C ASP A 36 -7.89 15.81 -3.14
N ALA A 37 -6.62 15.47 -3.38
CA ALA A 37 -5.54 16.45 -3.53
C ALA A 37 -5.79 17.38 -4.72
N MET A 38 -6.19 16.84 -5.87
CA MET A 38 -6.56 17.66 -7.04
C MET A 38 -7.74 18.58 -6.73
N ARG A 39 -8.73 18.12 -5.94
CA ARG A 39 -9.85 18.96 -5.51
C ARG A 39 -9.38 20.12 -4.62
N LEU A 40 -8.49 19.85 -3.67
CA LEU A 40 -7.91 20.85 -2.77
C LEU A 40 -7.04 21.86 -3.51
N VAL A 41 -6.25 21.43 -4.49
CA VAL A 41 -5.46 22.33 -5.34
C VAL A 41 -6.38 23.29 -6.12
N ARG A 42 -7.48 22.78 -6.71
CA ARG A 42 -8.47 23.65 -7.38
C ARG A 42 -9.15 24.63 -6.44
N GLN A 43 -9.19 24.34 -5.15
CA GLN A 43 -9.74 25.23 -4.11
C GLN A 43 -8.70 26.22 -3.57
N GLY A 44 -7.49 26.26 -4.12
CA GLY A 44 -6.42 27.14 -3.64
C GLY A 44 -5.75 26.66 -2.35
N GLN A 45 -5.88 25.38 -2.00
CA GLN A 45 -5.31 24.78 -0.79
C GLN A 45 -4.20 23.76 -1.10
N PRO A 46 -3.10 24.15 -1.78
CA PRO A 46 -2.05 23.20 -2.18
C PRO A 46 -1.33 22.57 -0.99
N GLY A 47 -1.08 23.33 0.10
CA GLY A 47 -0.43 22.78 1.29
C GLY A 47 -1.24 21.67 1.97
N LEU A 48 -2.57 21.79 1.99
CA LEU A 48 -3.43 20.72 2.51
C LEU A 48 -3.44 19.51 1.57
N ALA A 49 -3.38 19.73 0.26
CA ALA A 49 -3.26 18.66 -0.74
C ALA A 49 -1.97 17.85 -0.55
N GLU A 50 -0.83 18.52 -0.39
CA GLU A 50 0.46 17.87 -0.12
C GLU A 50 0.44 17.07 1.19
N PHE A 51 -0.09 17.64 2.26
CA PHE A 51 -0.22 16.95 3.53
C PHE A 51 -1.06 15.67 3.40
N ARG A 52 -2.19 15.73 2.68
CA ARG A 52 -3.07 14.58 2.45
C ARG A 52 -2.37 13.49 1.63
N LEU A 53 -1.65 13.86 0.58
CA LEU A 53 -0.85 12.92 -0.21
C LEU A 53 0.26 12.25 0.61
N ALA A 54 1.03 13.03 1.38
CA ALA A 54 2.10 12.50 2.22
C ALA A 54 1.57 11.56 3.32
N ARG A 55 0.37 11.82 3.85
CA ARG A 55 -0.31 10.91 4.78
C ARG A 55 -0.74 9.62 4.09
N ALA A 56 -1.34 9.70 2.90
CA ALA A 56 -1.77 8.53 2.14
C ALA A 56 -0.57 7.67 1.71
N ALA A 57 0.53 8.28 1.26
CA ALA A 57 1.77 7.59 0.92
C ALA A 57 2.33 6.77 2.09
N ARG A 58 2.31 7.32 3.31
CA ARG A 58 2.71 6.59 4.52
C ARG A 58 1.76 5.43 4.84
N ALA A 59 0.46 5.60 4.63
CA ALA A 59 -0.51 4.51 4.82
C ALA A 59 -0.31 3.38 3.80
N ALA A 60 -0.12 3.73 2.52
CA ALA A 60 0.19 2.78 1.44
C ALA A 60 1.50 2.02 1.72
N ALA A 61 2.54 2.72 2.18
CA ALA A 61 3.81 2.08 2.57
C ALA A 61 3.64 1.05 3.70
N ARG A 62 2.77 1.32 4.69
CA ARG A 62 2.44 0.34 5.75
C ARG A 62 1.71 -0.88 5.20
N ILE A 63 0.74 -0.68 4.31
CA ILE A 63 -0.02 -1.77 3.66
C ILE A 63 0.92 -2.68 2.87
N LEU A 64 1.89 -2.09 2.16
CA LEU A 64 2.89 -2.81 1.40
C LEU A 64 3.97 -3.48 2.28
N GLY A 65 3.98 -3.23 3.59
CA GLY A 65 5.00 -3.74 4.51
C GLY A 65 6.36 -3.04 4.36
N ALA A 66 6.43 -1.87 3.71
CA ALA A 66 7.66 -1.11 3.53
C ALA A 66 8.12 -0.36 4.81
N GLY A 67 7.32 -0.40 5.88
CA GLY A 67 7.57 0.32 7.14
C GLY A 67 8.44 -0.38 8.19
N GLU A 68 8.74 -1.68 8.05
CA GLU A 68 9.44 -2.43 9.11
C GLU A 68 10.98 -2.48 8.99
N ARG A 69 11.58 -1.87 7.96
CA ARG A 69 13.04 -1.94 7.74
C ARG A 69 13.85 -0.70 8.13
N GLY A 70 13.22 0.36 8.66
CA GLY A 70 13.88 1.68 8.79
C GLY A 70 13.78 2.37 10.15
N GLY A 71 13.56 1.63 11.24
CA GLY A 71 13.36 2.20 12.57
C GLY A 71 14.09 1.44 13.68
N ALA A 72 15.32 1.02 13.44
CA ALA A 72 16.23 0.60 14.50
C ALA A 72 17.54 1.39 14.37
N ARG A 73 17.70 2.31 15.33
CA ARG A 73 18.86 3.18 15.63
C ARG A 73 18.87 4.55 14.97
#